data_AF-A0A7I8D8H0-F1
#
_entry.id   AF-A0A7I8D8H0-F1
#
_cell.length_a   1.000
_cell.length_b   1.000
_cell.length_c   1.000
_cell.angle_alpha   90.00
_cell.angle_beta   90.00
_cell.angle_gamma   90.00
#
_symmetry.space_group_name_H-M   'P 1'
#
loop_
_entity.id
_entity.type
_entity.pdbx_description
1 polymer ?
#
loop_
_entity_poly.entity_id
_entity_poly.type
_entity_poly.pdbx_seq_one_letter_code
_entity_poly.pdbx_strand_id
1 'polypeptide(L)' 'MVSENKMICKCKQVSLLDIERVLHNSGRMEDVEHAFADVQKQTGCSTGCGGCHDEIFDIISKIMYNVQ' A
#
# COMPACT_ATOMS: atom_id res chain seq x y z
N MET A 1 11.26 20.42 0.45
CA MET A 1 10.85 19.84 -0.84
C MET A 1 9.50 19.18 -0.61
N VAL A 2 8.47 19.54 -1.37
CA VAL A 2 7.19 18.82 -1.32
C VAL A 2 7.38 17.60 -2.21
N SER A 3 7.54 16.42 -1.61
CA SER A 3 7.59 15.17 -2.38
C SER A 3 6.21 14.96 -3.00
N GLU A 4 6.15 14.84 -4.33
CA GLU A 4 4.89 14.54 -5.02
C GLU A 4 4.36 13.17 -4.56
N ASN A 5 3.08 13.12 -4.19
CA ASN A 5 2.44 11.87 -3.79
C ASN A 5 2.30 10.95 -5.02
N LYS A 6 3.06 9.86 -5.05
CA LYS A 6 3.11 8.93 -6.17
C LYS A 6 1.81 8.12 -6.27
N MET A 7 1.24 8.04 -7.47
CA MET A 7 0.14 7.11 -7.78
C MET A 7 0.68 5.70 -7.99
N ILE A 8 0.21 4.74 -7.19
CA ILE A 8 0.65 3.34 -7.21
C ILE A 8 -0.33 2.47 -8.01
N CYS A 9 -1.63 2.56 -7.73
CA CYS A 9 -2.66 1.88 -8.53
C CYS A 9 -3.46 2.87 -9.37
N LYS A 10 -3.18 2.94 -10.68
CA LYS A 10 -3.94 3.82 -11.60
C LYS A 10 -5.38 3.33 -11.85
N CYS A 11 -5.63 2.03 -11.81
CA CYS A 11 -6.98 1.49 -12.00
C CYS A 11 -7.97 1.90 -10.90
N LYS A 12 -7.49 2.01 -9.66
CA LYS A 12 -8.30 2.27 -8.47
C LYS A 12 -7.99 3.61 -7.82
N GLN A 13 -7.15 4.41 -8.48
CA GLN A 13 -6.70 5.73 -8.03
C GLN A 13 -6.13 5.68 -6.60
N VAL A 14 -5.22 4.74 -6.34
CA VAL A 14 -4.55 4.58 -5.04
C VAL A 14 -3.16 5.19 -5.08
N SER A 15 -2.88 6.10 -4.16
CA SER A 15 -1.58 6.75 -4.00
C SER A 15 -0.75 6.14 -2.87
N LEU A 16 0.53 6.49 -2.78
CA LEU A 16 1.41 6.10 -1.67
C LEU A 16 0.83 6.57 -0.34
N LEU A 17 0.35 7.81 -0.28
CA LEU A 17 -0.27 8.36 0.92
C LEU A 17 -1.51 7.58 1.38
N ASP A 18 -2.29 7.02 0.45
CA ASP A 18 -3.45 6.20 0.81
C ASP A 18 -3.02 4.88 1.47
N ILE A 19 -1.95 4.28 0.95
CA ILE A 19 -1.35 3.07 1.54
C ILE A 19 -0.82 3.39 2.94
N GLU A 20 0.00 4.44 3.09
CA GLU A 20 0.55 4.87 4.39
C GLU A 20 -0.55 5.15 5.43
N ARG A 21 -1.64 5.81 5.01
CA ARG A 21 -2.80 6.07 5.88
C ARG A 21 -3.48 4.79 6.34
N VAL A 22 -3.65 3.82 5.45
CA VAL A 22 -4.21 2.52 5.82
C VAL A 22 -3.29 1.82 6.82
N LEU A 23 -1.99 1.73 6.54
CA LEU A 23 -1.03 1.06 7.41
C LEU A 23 -0.92 1.73 8.79
N HIS A 24 -0.94 3.05 8.86
CA HIS A 24 -0.90 3.80 10.12
C HIS A 24 -2.17 3.62 10.97
N ASN A 25 -3.33 3.40 10.32
CA ASN A 25 -4.62 3.23 10.99
C ASN A 25 -4.96 1.76 11.26
N SER A 26 -4.38 0.83 10.50
CA SER A 26 -4.39 -0.60 10.81
C SER A 26 -3.55 -0.80 12.06
N GLY A 27 -4.13 -1.41 13.10
CA GLY A 27 -3.50 -1.53 14.41
C GLY A 27 -2.21 -2.35 14.40
N ARG A 28 -2.28 -3.60 14.84
CA ARG A 28 -1.12 -4.50 14.83
C ARG A 28 -1.10 -5.28 13.53
N MET A 29 -0.08 -5.06 12.71
CA MET A 29 0.16 -5.81 11.48
C MET A 29 1.04 -7.02 11.82
N GLU A 30 0.56 -8.23 11.52
CA GLU A 30 1.28 -9.47 11.87
C GLU A 30 2.39 -9.78 10.85
N ASP A 31 2.06 -9.63 9.58
CA ASP A 31 2.96 -9.83 8.45
C ASP A 31 2.52 -8.96 7.26
N VAL A 32 3.31 -9.02 6.18
CA VAL A 32 3.09 -8.24 4.96
C VAL A 32 1.81 -8.66 4.23
N GLU A 33 1.40 -9.93 4.32
CA GLU A 33 0.20 -10.42 3.64
C GLU A 33 -1.08 -9.89 4.30
N HIS A 34 -1.14 -9.91 5.63
CA HIS A 34 -2.24 -9.29 6.38
C HIS A 34 -2.30 -7.78 6.14
N ALA A 35 -1.14 -7.13 6.11
CA ALA A 35 -1.05 -5.71 5.76
C ALA A 35 -1.57 -5.41 4.35
N PHE A 36 -1.18 -6.23 3.38
CA PHE A 36 -1.68 -6.11 2.02
C PHE A 36 -3.20 -6.33 1.94
N ALA A 37 -3.72 -7.33 2.65
CA ALA A 37 -5.15 -7.62 2.69
C ALA A 37 -5.96 -6.42 3.20
N ASP A 38 -5.47 -5.73 4.23
CA ASP A 38 -6.09 -4.51 4.75
C ASP A 38 -6.04 -3.35 3.74
N VAL A 39 -4.88 -3.13 3.12
CA VAL A 39 -4.71 -2.11 2.07
C VAL A 39 -5.64 -2.39 0.89
N GLN A 40 -5.69 -3.63 0.42
CA GLN A 40 -6.57 -4.04 -0.67
C GLN A 40 -8.05 -3.87 -0.30
N LYS A 41 -8.45 -4.26 0.92
CA LYS A 41 -9.83 -4.12 1.38
C LYS A 41 -10.28 -2.66 1.44
N GLN A 42 -9.42 -1.76 1.90
CA GLN A 42 -9.77 -0.34 2.10
C GLN A 42 -9.66 0.48 0.81
N THR A 43 -8.70 0.17 -0.06
CA THR A 43 -8.43 0.98 -1.27
C THR A 43 -8.96 0.35 -2.56
N GLY A 44 -9.25 -0.95 -2.55
CA GLY A 44 -9.60 -1.74 -3.72
C GLY A 44 -8.44 -2.05 -4.65
N CYS A 45 -7.18 -1.77 -4.28
CA CYS A 45 -6.02 -2.04 -5.13
C CYS A 45 -5.97 -3.53 -5.58
N SER A 46 -5.34 -3.78 -6.73
CA SER A 46 -5.23 -5.12 -7.32
C SER A 46 -6.55 -5.83 -7.68
N THR A 47 -7.71 -5.18 -7.57
CA THR A 47 -9.01 -5.68 -8.09
C THR A 47 -9.35 -5.16 -9.51
N GLY A 48 -8.33 -4.67 -10.23
CA GLY A 48 -8.41 -4.16 -11.60
C GLY A 48 -7.52 -5.00 -12.53
N CYS A 49 -6.44 -4.41 -13.03
CA CYS A 49 -5.47 -5.13 -13.89
C CYS A 49 -4.44 -5.97 -13.11
N GLY A 50 -4.31 -5.79 -11.79
CA GLY A 50 -3.30 -6.46 -10.96
C GLY A 50 -1.88 -5.90 -11.03
N GLY A 51 -1.56 -5.01 -11.97
CA GLY A 51 -0.19 -4.55 -12.22
C GLY A 51 0.49 -3.76 -11.08
N CYS A 52 -0.25 -3.35 -10.05
CA CYS A 52 0.31 -2.68 -8.87
C CYS A 52 0.60 -3.63 -7.70
N HIS A 53 0.28 -4.93 -7.83
CA HIS A 53 0.29 -5.88 -6.72
C HIS A 53 1.68 -5.96 -6.05
N ASP A 54 2.71 -6.30 -6.82
CA ASP A 54 4.07 -6.48 -6.30
C ASP A 54 4.65 -5.17 -5.73
N GLU A 55 4.38 -4.04 -6.39
CA GLU A 55 4.84 -2.72 -5.92
C GLU A 55 4.25 -2.37 -4.55
N ILE A 56 2.98 -2.70 -4.31
CA ILE A 56 2.34 -2.46 -3.00
C ILE A 56 2.95 -3.39 -1.95
N PHE A 57 3.23 -4.66 -2.27
CA PHE A 57 3.93 -5.58 -1.36
C PHE A 57 5.33 -5.07 -0.97
N ASP A 58 6.08 -4.53 -1.93
CA ASP A 58 7.40 -3.93 -1.67
C ASP A 58 7.28 -2.68 -0.77
N ILE A 59 6.33 -1.78 -1.06
CA ILE A 59 6.07 -0.59 -0.22
C ILE A 59 5.73 -0.99 1.22
N ILE A 60 4.81 -1.95 1.40
CA ILE A 60 4.42 -2.42 2.73
C ILE A 60 5.62 -3.00 3.47
N SER A 61 6.42 -3.85 2.79
CA SER A 61 7.62 -4.45 3.38
C SER A 61 8.62 -3.38 3.84
N LYS A 62 8.84 -2.35 3.03
CA LYS A 62 9.72 -1.22 3.38
C LYS A 62 9.22 -0.45 4.59
N ILE A 63 7.91 -0.18 4.67
CA ILE A 63 7.30 0.53 5.80
C ILE A 63 7.36 -0.31 7.08
N MET A 64 7.06 -1.61 7.01
CA MET A 64 7.02 -2.48 8.19
C MET A 64 8.40 -2.78 8.76
N TYR A 65 9.42 -2.93 7.91
CA TYR A 65 10.76 -3.35 8.33
C TYR A 65 11.81 -2.24 8.28
N ASN A 66 11.44 -1.01 7.93
CA ASN A 66 12.36 0.13 7.77
C ASN A 66 13.58 -0.19 6.90
N VAL A 67 13.40 -1.02 5.88
CA VAL A 67 14.45 -1.33 4.91
C VAL A 67 14.45 -0.26 3.83
N GLN A 68 15.47 0.60 3.83
CA GLN A 68 15.70 1.64 2.82
C GLN A 68 16.08 1.06 1.46
#